data_AF-A0A6F9AC33-F1
#
_entry.id   AF-A0A6F9AC33-F1
#
_cell.length_a   1.000
_cell.length_b   1.000
_cell.length_c   1.000
_cell.angle_alpha   90.00
_cell.angle_beta   90.00
_cell.angle_gamma   90.00
#
_symmetry.space_group_name_H-M   'P 1'
#
loop_
_entity.id
_entity.type
_entity.pdbx_description
1 polymer ?
#
loop_
_entity_poly.entity_id
_entity_poly.type
_entity_poly.pdbx_seq_one_letter_code
_entity_poly.pdbx_strand_id
1 'polypeptide(L)'
;MEAGSIDPVDVLRMLQLPSLPEGVRKVPGFCTSRRRFPENFSIMALVKAHAGLQAFLLSIYSEQGVQQLGVELGRSPVFLYEDQTGKPAPEDYPLFSGINLADGKWHRIAISVSKKNVTLLLDCKKRMTKALPRSNSPVVDTKGITVFGARLLDEEVFQGDIQQLLIASNPQAAYDFCEHYSPDCDSPLPKTQSQDPNTYYFDEDQDDHEYLYYYGETTDTPSSLSISPSPQLGGPTQQVKREEDNQNRQKGRRDRGTEKEV
;
A
#
# COMPACT_ATOMS: atom_id res chain seq x y z
N MET A 1 21.94 18.85 0.19
CA MET A 1 21.21 17.67 -0.31
C MET A 1 20.03 17.47 0.61
N GLU A 2 18.85 17.80 0.12
CA GLU A 2 17.60 17.81 0.87
C GLU A 2 17.09 16.37 1.03
N ALA A 3 16.93 15.90 2.26
CA ALA A 3 16.34 14.60 2.54
C ALA A 3 14.83 14.73 2.34
N GLY A 4 14.31 14.24 1.22
CA GLY A 4 12.88 14.20 0.97
C GLY A 4 12.18 13.38 2.07
N SER A 5 11.30 14.03 2.81
CA SER A 5 10.39 13.38 3.75
C SER A 5 9.50 12.41 2.99
N ILE A 6 9.62 11.12 3.29
CA ILE A 6 8.69 10.10 2.81
C ILE A 6 7.79 9.76 3.99
N ASP A 7 6.53 10.17 3.90
CA ASP A 7 5.56 9.96 4.95
C ASP A 7 5.28 8.45 5.14
N PRO A 8 5.14 7.98 6.40
CA PRO A 8 4.79 6.59 6.66
C PRO A 8 3.39 6.27 6.14
N VAL A 9 3.21 5.05 5.66
CA VAL A 9 1.88 4.56 5.29
C VAL A 9 1.21 3.97 6.53
N ASP A 10 0.02 4.47 6.85
CA ASP A 10 -0.87 3.91 7.85
C ASP A 10 -1.56 2.66 7.30
N VAL A 11 -1.27 1.53 7.93
CA VAL A 11 -1.68 0.24 7.42
C VAL A 11 -3.07 -0.18 7.92
N LEU A 12 -3.54 0.38 9.04
CA LEU A 12 -4.92 0.19 9.48
C LEU A 12 -5.88 0.89 8.53
N ARG A 13 -5.47 2.07 8.07
CA ARG A 13 -6.07 2.82 6.97
C ARG A 13 -6.19 1.95 5.69
N MET A 14 -5.17 1.17 5.36
CA MET A 14 -5.06 0.38 4.13
C MET A 14 -6.00 -0.84 4.04
N LEU A 15 -6.52 -1.34 5.17
CA LEU A 15 -7.09 -2.69 5.26
C LEU A 15 -8.55 -2.90 4.88
N GLN A 16 -9.33 -1.83 4.72
CA GLN A 16 -10.71 -1.88 4.20
C GLN A 16 -11.59 -3.05 4.71
N LEU A 17 -11.59 -3.34 6.03
CA LEU A 17 -12.43 -4.37 6.64
C LEU A 17 -13.92 -4.23 6.19
N PRO A 18 -14.58 -5.30 5.70
CA PRO A 18 -15.87 -5.23 5.01
C PRO A 18 -17.06 -5.29 5.99
N SER A 19 -17.05 -4.41 6.98
CA SER A 19 -18.17 -3.91 7.80
C SER A 19 -17.50 -3.25 9.01
N LEU A 20 -17.13 -1.99 8.85
CA LEU A 20 -16.34 -1.28 9.84
C LEU A 20 -17.20 -1.03 11.09
N PRO A 21 -16.77 -1.46 12.30
CA PRO A 21 -17.38 -1.00 13.54
C PRO A 21 -17.36 0.54 13.57
N GLU A 22 -18.29 1.14 14.30
CA GLU A 22 -18.36 2.58 14.47
C GLU A 22 -16.98 3.13 14.88
N GLY A 23 -16.41 4.02 14.05
CA GLY A 23 -15.08 4.61 14.26
C GLY A 23 -13.97 4.17 13.30
N VAL A 24 -14.19 3.22 12.39
CA VAL A 24 -13.17 2.86 11.37
C VAL A 24 -13.53 3.45 10.00
N ARG A 25 -12.56 4.11 9.33
CA ARG A 25 -12.74 4.79 8.03
C ARG A 25 -11.80 4.22 6.96
N LYS A 26 -12.35 3.84 5.80
CA LYS A 26 -11.57 3.42 4.62
C LYS A 26 -10.77 4.58 4.06
N VAL A 27 -9.55 4.30 3.61
CA VAL A 27 -8.72 5.28 2.93
C VAL A 27 -7.94 4.65 1.77
N PRO A 28 -7.35 5.45 0.89
CA PRO A 28 -6.41 4.93 -0.10
C PRO A 28 -5.17 4.30 0.58
N GLY A 29 -4.83 3.07 0.19
CA GLY A 29 -3.70 2.29 0.71
C GLY A 29 -2.32 2.68 0.15
N PHE A 30 -1.29 1.87 0.45
CA PHE A 30 0.06 1.97 -0.14
C PHE A 30 -0.05 2.18 -1.66
N CYS A 31 0.48 3.30 -2.17
CA CYS A 31 0.63 3.51 -3.61
C CYS A 31 1.73 2.56 -4.16
N THR A 32 1.39 1.29 -4.39
CA THR A 32 2.26 0.28 -5.02
C THR A 32 2.49 0.55 -6.51
N SER A 33 1.72 1.45 -7.12
CA SER A 33 1.72 1.67 -8.58
C SER A 33 2.95 2.42 -9.12
N ARG A 34 3.88 2.91 -8.28
CA ARG A 34 5.09 3.60 -8.77
C ARG A 34 6.41 3.37 -8.02
N ARG A 35 6.44 2.66 -6.88
CA ARG A 35 7.70 2.46 -6.12
C ARG A 35 7.82 1.05 -5.53
N ARG A 36 8.98 0.43 -5.76
CA ARG A 36 9.38 -0.86 -5.16
C ARG A 36 9.37 -0.75 -3.63
N PHE A 37 9.00 -1.82 -2.93
CA PHE A 37 9.14 -1.86 -1.48
C PHE A 37 10.59 -1.53 -1.09
N PRO A 38 10.81 -0.64 -0.11
CA PRO A 38 12.14 -0.17 0.25
C PRO A 38 13.01 -1.29 0.80
N GLU A 39 14.29 -1.30 0.42
CA GLU A 39 15.25 -2.24 0.98
C GLU A 39 15.41 -2.02 2.50
N ASN A 40 15.50 -0.78 2.95
CA ASN A 40 15.61 -0.42 4.37
C ASN A 40 14.34 0.32 4.78
N PHE A 41 13.77 -0.03 5.92
CA PHE A 41 12.45 0.47 6.30
C PHE A 41 12.26 0.40 7.81
N SER A 42 11.17 0.99 8.27
CA SER A 42 10.68 0.81 9.63
C SER A 42 9.24 0.30 9.65
N ILE A 43 8.91 -0.47 10.68
CA ILE A 43 7.54 -0.82 11.05
C ILE A 43 7.31 -0.33 12.46
N MET A 44 6.25 0.42 12.70
CA MET A 44 5.99 1.03 14.00
C MET A 44 4.54 0.78 14.40
N ALA A 45 4.31 0.32 15.62
CA ALA A 45 3.01 -0.05 16.13
C ALA A 45 2.81 0.45 17.56
N LEU A 46 1.60 0.93 17.85
CA LEU A 46 1.10 1.12 19.21
C LEU A 46 -0.04 0.13 19.41
N VAL A 47 0.21 -0.90 20.21
CA VAL A 47 -0.63 -2.09 20.29
C VAL A 47 -0.70 -2.62 21.72
N LYS A 48 -1.82 -3.23 22.08
CA LYS A 48 -2.04 -3.96 23.32
C LYS A 48 -2.59 -5.34 22.99
N ALA A 49 -1.73 -6.34 22.99
CA ALA A 49 -2.14 -7.73 22.79
C ALA A 49 -2.78 -8.30 24.07
N HIS A 50 -3.74 -9.22 23.90
CA HIS A 50 -4.28 -10.02 24.99
C HIS A 50 -3.17 -10.82 25.68
N ALA A 51 -3.26 -10.95 26.99
CA ALA A 51 -2.22 -11.65 27.76
C ALA A 51 -2.10 -13.12 27.32
N GLY A 52 -0.86 -13.56 27.08
CA GLY A 52 -0.57 -14.94 26.67
C GLY A 52 -0.76 -15.23 25.17
N LEU A 53 -1.13 -14.23 24.36
CA LEU A 53 -1.23 -14.35 22.90
C LEU A 53 0.15 -14.67 22.29
N GLN A 54 0.14 -15.51 21.26
CA GLN A 54 1.25 -15.68 20.31
C GLN A 54 0.66 -15.64 18.91
N ALA A 55 0.76 -14.50 18.21
CA ALA A 55 0.13 -14.31 16.91
C ALA A 55 0.83 -13.25 16.06
N PHE A 56 0.68 -13.32 14.75
CA PHE A 56 1.18 -12.30 13.83
C PHE A 56 0.27 -11.06 13.84
N LEU A 57 0.85 -9.89 14.11
CA LEU A 57 0.21 -8.59 13.95
C LEU A 57 0.08 -8.22 12.46
N LEU A 58 1.13 -8.48 11.69
CA LEU A 58 1.25 -8.14 10.27
C LEU A 58 1.92 -9.30 9.55
N SER A 59 1.37 -9.68 8.40
CA SER A 59 1.92 -10.68 7.49
C SER A 59 1.83 -10.18 6.04
N ILE A 60 2.95 -10.13 5.32
CA ILE A 60 3.00 -9.77 3.88
C ILE A 60 3.41 -11.00 3.09
N TYR A 61 2.62 -11.33 2.09
CA TYR A 61 2.83 -12.46 1.19
C TYR A 61 3.16 -11.97 -0.22
N SER A 62 4.08 -12.67 -0.88
CA SER A 62 4.41 -12.44 -2.30
C SER A 62 3.27 -12.88 -3.22
N GLU A 63 3.38 -12.56 -4.51
CA GLU A 63 2.46 -13.04 -5.55
C GLU A 63 2.40 -14.58 -5.63
N GLN A 64 3.47 -15.27 -5.21
CA GLN A 64 3.56 -16.73 -5.15
C GLN A 64 3.04 -17.32 -3.83
N GLY A 65 2.56 -16.49 -2.90
CA GLY A 65 2.01 -16.93 -1.61
C GLY A 65 3.07 -17.21 -0.53
N VAL A 66 4.33 -16.80 -0.73
CA VAL A 66 5.39 -16.93 0.27
C VAL A 66 5.28 -15.79 1.27
N GLN A 67 5.29 -16.07 2.57
CA GLN A 67 5.31 -15.02 3.59
C GLN A 67 6.70 -14.38 3.63
N GLN A 68 6.82 -13.16 3.11
CA GLN A 68 8.10 -12.45 3.02
C GLN A 68 8.36 -11.50 4.19
N LEU A 69 7.31 -11.10 4.90
CA LEU A 69 7.43 -10.27 6.08
C LEU A 69 6.40 -10.68 7.12
N GLY A 70 6.81 -10.75 8.38
CA GLY A 70 5.92 -11.00 9.50
C GLY A 70 6.38 -10.33 10.79
N VAL A 71 5.46 -9.72 11.53
CA VAL A 71 5.70 -9.19 12.87
C VAL A 71 4.86 -9.99 13.85
N GLU A 72 5.51 -10.81 14.64
CA GLU A 72 4.86 -11.60 15.68
C GLU A 72 4.77 -10.82 17.00
N LEU A 73 3.65 -10.97 17.71
CA LEU A 73 3.47 -10.50 19.08
C LEU A 73 3.32 -11.71 20.00
N GLY A 74 4.00 -11.64 21.14
CA GLY A 74 3.98 -12.70 22.13
C GLY A 74 5.23 -12.72 22.98
N ARG A 75 5.53 -13.88 23.56
CA ARG A 75 6.76 -14.09 24.32
C ARG A 75 7.90 -14.41 23.37
N SER A 76 9.00 -13.67 23.47
CA SER A 76 10.14 -13.78 22.55
C SER A 76 9.69 -13.71 21.08
N PRO A 77 9.16 -12.56 20.63
CA PRO A 77 8.57 -12.44 19.30
C PRO A 77 9.61 -12.64 18.19
N VAL A 78 9.17 -13.24 17.10
CA VAL A 78 9.95 -13.39 15.86
C VAL A 78 9.65 -12.23 14.90
N PHE A 79 10.70 -11.72 14.26
CA PHE A 79 10.56 -10.92 13.05
C PHE A 79 10.85 -11.82 11.85
N LEU A 80 9.79 -12.17 11.11
CA LEU A 80 9.90 -13.00 9.92
C LEU A 80 10.26 -12.12 8.73
N TYR A 81 11.26 -12.54 7.97
CA TYR A 81 11.69 -11.86 6.75
C TYR A 81 12.21 -12.89 5.76
N GLU A 82 11.80 -12.80 4.51
CA GLU A 82 12.33 -13.61 3.42
C GLU A 82 12.36 -12.76 2.15
N ASP A 83 13.55 -12.59 1.57
CA ASP A 83 13.71 -11.92 0.30
C ASP A 83 13.43 -12.85 -0.89
N GLN A 84 13.49 -12.32 -2.11
CA GLN A 84 13.26 -13.08 -3.36
C GLN A 84 14.23 -14.25 -3.58
N THR A 85 15.30 -14.35 -2.79
CA THR A 85 16.28 -15.45 -2.86
C THR A 85 16.05 -16.51 -1.78
N GLY A 86 14.99 -16.38 -0.98
CA GLY A 86 14.71 -17.29 0.13
C GLY A 86 15.60 -17.04 1.34
N LYS A 87 16.15 -15.82 1.50
CA LYS A 87 17.06 -15.48 2.60
C LYS A 87 16.45 -14.44 3.55
N PRO A 88 16.71 -14.54 4.86
CA PRO A 88 17.33 -15.67 5.57
C PRO A 88 16.46 -16.93 5.55
N ALA A 89 17.06 -18.09 5.87
CA ALA A 89 16.30 -19.31 6.09
C ALA A 89 15.49 -19.22 7.40
N PRO A 90 14.42 -20.02 7.58
CA PRO A 90 13.55 -19.93 8.76
C PRO A 90 14.27 -20.04 10.11
N GLU A 91 15.32 -20.86 10.19
CA GLU A 91 16.16 -21.02 11.38
C GLU A 91 16.95 -19.76 11.76
N ASP A 92 17.18 -18.87 10.81
CA ASP A 92 17.93 -17.63 10.95
C ASP A 92 17.02 -16.40 11.14
N TYR A 93 15.71 -16.61 11.31
CA TYR A 93 14.77 -15.53 11.59
C TYR A 93 15.12 -14.84 12.94
N PRO A 94 15.20 -13.50 12.97
CA PRO A 94 15.50 -12.77 14.19
C PRO A 94 14.49 -13.03 15.32
N LEU A 95 14.94 -13.73 16.36
CA LEU A 95 14.21 -13.96 17.60
C LEU A 95 14.63 -12.95 18.70
N PHE A 96 13.67 -12.17 19.20
CA PHE A 96 13.91 -11.20 20.28
C PHE A 96 13.62 -11.82 21.65
N SER A 97 14.52 -12.67 22.12
CA SER A 97 14.41 -13.33 23.43
C SER A 97 14.40 -12.36 24.63
N GLY A 98 13.66 -12.70 25.69
CA GLY A 98 13.69 -11.95 26.96
C GLY A 98 12.81 -10.70 26.99
N ILE A 99 11.78 -10.67 26.14
CA ILE A 99 10.65 -9.73 26.18
C ILE A 99 9.34 -10.48 26.00
N ASN A 100 8.24 -9.86 26.40
CA ASN A 100 6.89 -10.31 26.13
C ASN A 100 6.07 -9.11 25.68
N LEU A 101 5.52 -9.17 24.46
CA LEU A 101 4.67 -8.12 23.89
C LEU A 101 3.17 -8.41 24.11
N ALA A 102 2.85 -9.57 24.68
CA ALA A 102 1.51 -10.02 25.02
C ALA A 102 1.37 -10.17 26.54
N ASP A 103 1.67 -9.11 27.27
CA ASP A 103 1.52 -9.05 28.73
C ASP A 103 0.20 -8.38 29.18
N GLY A 104 -0.67 -8.02 28.23
CA GLY A 104 -1.94 -7.33 28.47
C GLY A 104 -1.83 -5.81 28.59
N LYS A 105 -0.66 -5.21 28.35
CA LYS A 105 -0.43 -3.75 28.41
C LYS A 105 -0.17 -3.17 27.02
N TRP A 106 -0.28 -1.85 26.95
CA TRP A 106 0.10 -1.08 25.77
C TRP A 106 1.60 -1.09 25.58
N HIS A 107 2.04 -1.37 24.36
CA HIS A 107 3.42 -1.30 23.94
C HIS A 107 3.58 -0.43 22.69
N ARG A 108 4.60 0.43 22.71
CA ARG A 108 5.15 1.12 21.54
C ARG A 108 6.26 0.25 20.97
N ILE A 109 6.01 -0.35 19.82
CA ILE A 109 6.94 -1.24 19.14
C ILE A 109 7.43 -0.55 17.88
N ALA A 110 8.73 -0.44 17.68
CA ALA A 110 9.30 0.03 16.43
C ALA A 110 10.43 -0.89 15.98
N ILE A 111 10.33 -1.39 14.75
CA ILE A 111 11.31 -2.26 14.11
C ILE A 111 12.01 -1.46 13.03
N SER A 112 13.33 -1.36 13.13
CA SER A 112 14.20 -0.74 12.12
C SER A 112 14.93 -1.83 11.36
N VAL A 113 14.73 -1.91 10.05
CA VAL A 113 15.48 -2.82 9.17
C VAL A 113 16.48 -2.00 8.37
N SER A 114 17.76 -2.21 8.63
CA SER A 114 18.84 -1.45 8.00
C SER A 114 20.02 -2.34 7.65
N LYS A 115 20.37 -2.38 6.36
CA LYS A 115 21.38 -3.28 5.82
C LYS A 115 21.08 -4.71 6.27
N LYS A 116 22.04 -5.42 6.85
CA LYS A 116 21.88 -6.80 7.33
C LYS A 116 21.58 -6.88 8.83
N ASN A 117 20.90 -5.87 9.37
CA ASN A 117 20.51 -5.82 10.78
C ASN A 117 19.03 -5.44 10.91
N VAL A 118 18.42 -5.98 11.96
CA VAL A 118 17.11 -5.56 12.44
C VAL A 118 17.22 -5.12 13.89
N THR A 119 16.59 -4.00 14.23
CA THR A 119 16.56 -3.47 15.59
C THR A 119 15.12 -3.30 16.04
N LEU A 120 14.77 -3.95 17.14
CA LEU A 120 13.52 -3.75 17.87
C LEU A 120 13.74 -2.67 18.94
N LEU A 121 12.92 -1.63 18.90
CA LEU A 121 12.76 -0.63 19.92
C LEU A 121 11.42 -0.86 20.61
N LEU A 122 11.47 -1.00 21.93
CA LEU A 122 10.30 -1.26 22.77
C LEU A 122 10.14 -0.15 23.79
N ASP A 123 8.95 0.44 23.81
CA ASP A 123 8.49 1.46 24.74
C ASP A 123 9.45 2.64 24.85
N CYS A 124 10.14 2.96 23.74
CA CYS A 124 11.15 4.02 23.64
C CYS A 124 12.35 3.86 24.59
N LYS A 125 12.47 2.71 25.27
CA LYS A 125 13.42 2.49 26.37
C LYS A 125 14.39 1.36 26.05
N LYS A 126 13.87 0.23 25.59
CA LYS A 126 14.66 -0.96 25.33
C LYS A 126 14.97 -1.04 23.84
N ARG A 127 16.23 -1.34 23.52
CA ARG A 127 16.70 -1.56 22.15
C ARG A 127 17.38 -2.92 22.05
N MET A 128 17.00 -3.71 21.05
CA MET A 128 17.58 -5.03 20.78
C MET A 128 17.90 -5.13 19.30
N THR A 129 19.15 -5.39 18.96
CA THR A 129 19.60 -5.56 17.57
C THR A 129 19.97 -7.01 17.31
N LYS A 130 19.55 -7.53 16.16
CA LYS A 130 19.85 -8.88 15.68
C LYS A 130 20.35 -8.80 14.24
N ALA A 131 21.19 -9.76 13.86
CA ALA A 131 21.60 -9.92 12.48
C ALA A 131 20.40 -10.34 11.64
N LEU A 132 20.31 -9.82 10.42
CA LEU A 132 19.33 -10.18 9.41
C LEU A 132 20.09 -10.57 8.13
N PRO A 133 20.44 -11.85 7.95
CA PRO A 133 21.33 -12.30 6.87
C PRO A 133 20.61 -12.42 5.51
N ARG A 134 19.92 -11.34 5.10
CA ARG A 134 19.33 -11.18 3.77
C ARG A 134 20.39 -11.03 2.67
N SER A 135 19.96 -11.17 1.42
CA SER A 135 20.80 -10.97 0.24
C SER A 135 21.33 -9.52 0.11
N ASN A 136 22.27 -9.30 -0.81
CA ASN A 136 22.86 -7.99 -1.04
C ASN A 136 21.95 -7.04 -1.84
N SER A 137 20.87 -7.55 -2.44
CA SER A 137 19.88 -6.76 -3.18
C SER A 137 18.51 -7.33 -2.90
N PRO A 138 18.03 -7.20 -1.65
CA PRO A 138 16.85 -7.88 -1.18
C PRO A 138 15.58 -7.18 -1.67
N VAL A 139 14.56 -7.97 -1.94
CA VAL A 139 13.31 -7.53 -2.55
C VAL A 139 12.16 -8.21 -1.84
N VAL A 140 11.24 -7.38 -1.35
CA VAL A 140 9.91 -7.82 -0.91
C VAL A 140 8.96 -7.57 -2.07
N ASP A 141 8.33 -8.63 -2.55
CA ASP A 141 7.27 -8.59 -3.54
C ASP A 141 5.94 -8.23 -2.87
N THR A 142 5.44 -7.05 -3.20
CA THR A 142 4.18 -6.50 -2.65
C THR A 142 2.99 -6.70 -3.57
N LYS A 143 3.10 -7.57 -4.59
CA LYS A 143 1.99 -7.89 -5.50
C LYS A 143 1.03 -8.93 -4.94
N GLY A 144 1.42 -9.65 -3.88
CA GLY A 144 0.55 -10.61 -3.20
C GLY A 144 -0.45 -9.92 -2.27
N ILE A 145 -0.58 -10.46 -1.06
CA ILE A 145 -1.56 -9.97 -0.07
C ILE A 145 -0.90 -9.57 1.24
N THR A 146 -1.50 -8.61 1.91
CA THR A 146 -1.14 -8.26 3.29
C THR A 146 -2.28 -8.62 4.22
N VAL A 147 -1.98 -9.40 5.24
CA VAL A 147 -2.92 -9.89 6.27
C VAL A 147 -2.53 -9.30 7.62
N PHE A 148 -3.55 -9.00 8.43
CA PHE A 148 -3.36 -8.37 9.74
C PHE A 148 -4.04 -9.19 10.79
N GLY A 149 -3.36 -9.29 11.93
CA GLY A 149 -3.83 -10.08 13.05
C GLY A 149 -3.95 -11.57 12.74
N ALA A 150 -3.36 -12.06 11.66
CA ALA A 150 -3.36 -13.47 11.32
C ALA A 150 -2.18 -13.80 10.41
N ARG A 151 -1.81 -15.07 10.43
CA ARG A 151 -1.03 -15.71 9.37
C ARG A 151 -1.98 -16.63 8.62
N LEU A 152 -1.83 -16.70 7.29
CA LEU A 152 -2.57 -17.68 6.50
C LEU A 152 -2.29 -19.08 7.05
N LEU A 153 -3.36 -19.86 7.23
CA LEU A 153 -3.35 -21.25 7.72
C LEU A 153 -3.12 -21.43 9.22
N ASP A 154 -2.86 -20.37 9.99
CA ASP A 154 -2.82 -20.44 11.45
C ASP A 154 -4.24 -20.31 12.02
N GLU A 155 -4.53 -21.05 13.10
CA GLU A 155 -5.79 -20.91 13.84
C GLU A 155 -5.75 -19.70 14.79
N GLU A 156 -4.56 -19.36 15.28
CA GLU A 156 -4.32 -18.23 16.15
C GLU A 156 -4.44 -16.90 15.42
N VAL A 157 -5.41 -16.10 15.87
CA VAL A 157 -5.58 -14.71 15.43
C VAL A 157 -5.22 -13.75 16.55
N PHE A 158 -4.71 -12.58 16.17
CA PHE A 158 -4.46 -11.48 17.08
C PHE A 158 -5.74 -11.06 17.78
N GLN A 159 -5.65 -10.95 19.10
CA GLN A 159 -6.70 -10.42 19.95
C GLN A 159 -6.10 -9.29 20.78
N GLY A 160 -6.69 -8.11 20.71
CA GLY A 160 -6.18 -6.93 21.37
C GLY A 160 -6.59 -5.63 20.69
N ASP A 161 -6.00 -4.53 21.16
CA ASP A 161 -6.26 -3.19 20.67
C ASP A 161 -5.06 -2.71 19.83
N ILE A 162 -5.31 -2.13 18.66
CA ILE A 162 -4.29 -1.49 17.83
C ILE A 162 -4.67 -0.03 17.67
N GLN A 163 -3.85 0.87 18.20
CA GLN A 163 -4.05 2.31 18.03
C GLN A 163 -3.37 2.83 16.77
N GLN A 164 -2.21 2.27 16.41
CA GLN A 164 -1.42 2.73 15.28
C GLN A 164 -0.58 1.60 14.71
N LEU A 165 -0.47 1.52 13.38
CA LEU A 165 0.47 0.66 12.66
C LEU A 165 0.94 1.39 11.40
N LEU A 166 2.23 1.63 11.31
CA LEU A 166 2.89 2.42 10.28
C LEU A 166 4.04 1.63 9.64
N ILE A 167 4.24 1.82 8.34
CA ILE A 167 5.46 1.38 7.64
C ILE A 167 6.08 2.59 6.94
N ALA A 168 7.35 2.85 7.20
CA ALA A 168 8.09 3.94 6.55
C ALA A 168 9.28 3.40 5.76
N SER A 169 9.60 4.02 4.62
CA SER A 169 10.80 3.67 3.84
C SER A 169 12.11 4.17 4.45
N ASN A 170 12.04 4.86 5.59
CA ASN A 170 13.20 5.35 6.31
C ASN A 170 13.40 4.49 7.57
N PRO A 171 14.49 3.72 7.69
CA PRO A 171 14.78 2.95 8.90
C PRO A 171 14.97 3.84 10.14
N GLN A 172 15.31 5.12 9.96
CA GLN A 172 15.47 6.06 11.06
C GLN A 172 14.15 6.38 11.77
N ALA A 173 13.02 6.31 11.07
CA ALA A 173 11.71 6.63 11.64
C ALA A 173 11.36 5.76 12.86
N ALA A 174 11.90 4.54 12.96
CA ALA A 174 11.73 3.69 14.14
C ALA A 174 12.34 4.29 15.41
N TYR A 175 13.44 5.04 15.29
CA TYR A 175 14.10 5.70 16.42
C TYR A 175 13.34 6.96 16.84
N ASP A 176 12.71 7.62 15.87
CA ASP A 176 11.96 8.86 16.07
C ASP A 176 10.48 8.56 16.40
N PHE A 177 10.12 7.28 16.57
CA PHE A 177 8.74 6.82 16.73
C PHE A 177 8.01 7.56 17.86
N CYS A 178 8.63 7.66 19.02
CA CYS A 178 8.00 8.25 20.20
C CYS A 178 8.03 9.78 20.23
N GLU A 179 8.88 10.40 19.41
CA GLU A 179 9.00 11.87 19.36
C GLU A 179 8.09 12.45 18.28
N HIS A 180 8.04 11.80 17.11
CA HIS A 180 7.39 12.36 15.94
C HIS A 180 6.07 11.68 15.58
N TYR A 181 5.95 10.37 15.81
CA TYR A 181 4.83 9.57 15.30
C TYR A 181 3.86 9.09 16.38
N SER A 182 4.31 9.00 17.63
CA SER A 182 3.51 8.57 18.79
C SER A 182 3.98 9.29 20.07
N PRO A 183 3.88 10.64 20.13
CA PRO A 183 4.20 11.40 21.32
C PRO A 183 3.29 11.05 22.50
N ASP A 184 3.72 11.39 23.71
CA ASP A 184 2.88 11.29 24.91
C ASP A 184 1.72 12.29 24.83
N CYS A 185 0.57 11.94 25.41
CA CYS A 185 -0.66 12.76 25.35
C CYS A 185 -0.48 14.18 25.93
N ASP A 186 0.49 14.36 26.83
CA ASP A 186 0.81 15.65 27.46
C ASP A 186 1.78 16.51 26.62
N SER A 187 2.30 15.96 25.52
CA SER A 187 3.18 16.67 24.60
C SER A 187 2.35 17.31 23.47
N PRO A 188 2.64 18.56 23.07
CA PRO A 188 1.97 19.16 21.94
C PRO A 188 2.19 18.30 20.70
N LEU A 189 1.11 17.89 20.04
CA LEU A 189 1.21 17.12 18.82
C LEU A 189 2.05 17.90 17.80
N PRO A 190 3.12 17.30 17.24
CA PRO A 190 3.77 17.91 16.09
C PRO A 190 2.70 18.10 15.00
N LYS A 191 2.74 19.23 14.29
CA LYS A 191 1.82 19.50 13.18
C LYS A 191 1.99 18.41 12.13
N THR A 192 1.14 17.39 12.19
CA THR A 192 1.09 16.32 11.21
C THR A 192 0.52 16.87 9.92
N GLN A 193 1.25 16.69 8.81
CA GLN A 193 0.65 16.80 7.49
C GLN A 193 -0.43 15.71 7.36
N SER A 194 -1.68 16.15 7.23
CA SER A 194 -2.81 15.41 6.66
C SER A 194 -3.29 14.13 7.37
N GLN A 195 -3.86 14.29 8.56
CA GLN A 195 -4.84 13.33 9.13
C GLN A 195 -6.12 14.03 9.62
N ASP A 196 -6.45 15.22 9.10
CA ASP A 196 -7.76 15.83 9.35
C ASP A 196 -8.78 15.31 8.31
N PRO A 197 -9.86 14.62 8.73
CA PRO A 197 -10.98 14.24 7.86
C PRO A 197 -11.67 15.42 7.16
N ASN A 198 -11.58 16.63 7.71
CA ASN A 198 -12.48 17.73 7.38
C ASN A 198 -11.92 18.73 6.36
N THR A 199 -10.80 18.42 5.68
CA THR A 199 -10.21 19.35 4.69
C THR A 199 -10.79 19.21 3.27
N TYR A 200 -11.75 18.31 3.05
CA TYR A 200 -12.48 18.22 1.78
C TYR A 200 -13.99 18.32 2.05
N TYR A 201 -14.45 19.53 2.34
CA TYR A 201 -15.81 19.90 1.95
C TYR A 201 -15.73 20.35 0.49
N PHE A 202 -16.23 19.52 -0.42
CA PHE A 202 -16.71 20.02 -1.70
C PHE A 202 -17.99 20.79 -1.37
N ASP A 203 -18.03 22.08 -1.67
CA ASP A 203 -19.27 22.85 -1.74
C ASP A 203 -20.10 22.28 -2.91
N GLU A 204 -20.87 21.22 -2.66
CA GLU A 204 -21.92 20.73 -3.55
C GLU A 204 -23.24 21.40 -3.14
N ASP A 205 -23.38 22.70 -3.39
CA ASP A 205 -24.67 23.40 -3.32
C ASP A 205 -24.73 24.50 -4.39
N GLN A 206 -24.67 24.12 -5.68
CA GLN A 206 -25.28 24.90 -6.76
C GLN A 206 -25.29 24.16 -8.11
N ASP A 207 -26.31 23.34 -8.36
CA ASP A 207 -27.02 23.35 -9.65
C ASP A 207 -28.27 22.45 -9.55
N ASP A 208 -29.30 22.96 -8.86
CA ASP A 208 -30.65 22.43 -8.98
C ASP A 208 -31.23 22.86 -10.34
N HIS A 209 -30.94 22.09 -11.40
CA HIS A 209 -31.64 22.23 -12.68
C HIS A 209 -33.05 21.64 -12.56
N GLU A 210 -34.03 22.48 -12.25
CA GLU A 210 -35.45 22.16 -12.24
C GLU A 210 -35.98 21.98 -13.68
N TYR A 211 -36.34 20.74 -14.04
CA TYR A 211 -37.13 20.42 -15.24
C TYR A 211 -38.63 20.49 -14.91
N LEU A 212 -39.38 21.39 -15.54
CA LEU A 212 -40.86 21.33 -15.53
C LEU A 212 -41.45 21.43 -16.94
N TYR A 213 -42.24 20.41 -17.31
CA TYR A 213 -42.97 20.25 -18.58
C TYR A 213 -44.45 20.70 -18.44
N TYR A 214 -44.94 21.48 -19.42
CA TYR A 214 -46.31 21.69 -19.99
C TYR A 214 -47.56 21.78 -19.06
N TYR A 215 -48.51 22.71 -19.25
CA TYR A 215 -49.48 22.83 -20.36
C TYR A 215 -49.81 24.31 -20.70
N GLY A 216 -50.24 24.56 -21.94
CA GLY A 216 -50.55 25.90 -22.47
C GLY A 216 -52.02 26.27 -22.48
N GLU A 217 -52.28 27.58 -22.71
CA GLU A 217 -53.50 28.11 -23.31
C GLU A 217 -53.24 29.49 -23.95
N THR A 218 -54.11 29.88 -24.88
CA THR A 218 -53.89 30.64 -26.12
C THR A 218 -54.11 32.17 -26.08
N THR A 219 -53.96 32.80 -27.26
CA THR A 219 -54.29 34.19 -27.70
C THR A 219 -53.12 35.19 -27.56
N ASP A 220 -52.60 35.89 -28.57
CA ASP A 220 -53.10 36.35 -29.87
C ASP A 220 -51.97 36.49 -30.93
N THR A 221 -52.30 36.25 -32.20
CA THR A 221 -51.53 36.59 -33.43
C THR A 221 -51.88 38.02 -33.91
N PRO A 222 -51.11 38.71 -34.81
CA PRO A 222 -50.48 38.11 -35.99
C PRO A 222 -49.16 38.70 -36.56
N SER A 223 -48.58 37.90 -37.46
CA SER A 223 -47.75 38.27 -38.63
C SER A 223 -46.27 38.58 -38.42
N SER A 224 -45.36 37.69 -38.85
CA SER A 224 -44.92 37.56 -40.25
C SER A 224 -43.75 36.56 -40.40
N LEU A 225 -43.86 35.68 -41.42
CA LEU A 225 -42.84 35.18 -42.38
C LEU A 225 -41.42 34.86 -41.83
N SER A 226 -40.81 33.68 -42.00
CA SER A 226 -40.79 32.80 -43.18
C SER A 226 -40.06 31.46 -42.92
N ILE A 227 -40.68 30.36 -43.38
CA ILE A 227 -40.15 29.28 -44.22
C ILE A 227 -38.89 28.50 -43.75
N SER A 228 -39.12 27.25 -43.33
CA SER A 228 -38.18 26.10 -43.36
C SER A 228 -38.09 25.51 -44.79
N PRO A 229 -37.10 24.66 -45.16
CA PRO A 229 -37.13 23.25 -44.73
C PRO A 229 -35.77 22.52 -44.62
N SER A 230 -35.72 21.47 -43.79
CA SER A 230 -34.80 20.32 -43.95
C SER A 230 -35.27 19.45 -45.14
N PRO A 231 -34.45 18.56 -45.77
CA PRO A 231 -34.17 17.24 -45.19
C PRO A 231 -32.84 16.57 -45.65
N GLN A 232 -32.70 15.29 -45.27
CA GLN A 232 -31.52 14.45 -45.10
C GLN A 232 -30.82 13.87 -46.35
N LEU A 233 -29.66 13.23 -46.07
CA LEU A 233 -29.21 11.89 -46.53
C LEU A 233 -28.23 11.77 -47.73
N GLY A 234 -27.08 11.13 -47.48
CA GLY A 234 -26.20 10.55 -48.51
C GLY A 234 -24.84 10.08 -47.95
N GLY A 235 -24.55 8.77 -48.00
CA GLY A 235 -23.34 8.14 -47.46
C GLY A 235 -22.09 8.17 -48.37
N PRO A 236 -21.25 7.10 -48.41
CA PRO A 236 -19.91 7.06 -47.81
C PRO A 236 -18.74 6.98 -48.82
N THR A 237 -17.52 7.37 -48.41
CA THR A 237 -16.31 7.08 -49.21
C THR A 237 -15.09 6.68 -48.36
N GLN A 238 -14.43 5.63 -48.86
CA GLN A 238 -13.28 4.88 -48.38
C GLN A 238 -11.99 5.70 -48.24
N GLN A 239 -11.20 5.43 -47.19
CA GLN A 239 -9.73 5.38 -47.27
C GLN A 239 -9.17 4.36 -46.26
N VAL A 240 -8.92 3.14 -46.72
CA VAL A 240 -7.90 2.23 -46.16
C VAL A 240 -7.15 1.64 -47.34
N LYS A 241 -5.87 1.97 -47.47
CA LYS A 241 -4.80 1.14 -48.07
C LYS A 241 -3.54 1.98 -48.27
N ARG A 242 -2.59 1.83 -47.35
CA ARG A 242 -1.15 1.66 -47.62
C ARG A 242 -0.37 1.85 -46.32
N GLU A 243 -0.28 0.78 -45.53
CA GLU A 243 0.84 0.57 -44.58
C GLU A 243 0.83 -0.86 -44.02
N GLU A 244 0.65 -1.87 -44.87
CA GLU A 244 0.84 -3.29 -44.51
C GLU A 244 1.43 -4.09 -45.68
N ASP A 245 2.56 -3.65 -46.23
CA ASP A 245 3.26 -4.45 -47.24
C ASP A 245 4.79 -4.29 -47.22
N ASN A 246 5.38 -4.14 -46.03
CA ASN A 246 6.85 -4.05 -45.91
C ASN A 246 7.48 -4.94 -44.82
N GLN A 247 6.75 -5.94 -44.30
CA GLN A 247 7.30 -6.91 -43.35
C GLN A 247 7.44 -8.35 -43.87
N ASN A 248 7.16 -8.61 -45.16
CA ASN A 248 7.23 -9.96 -45.71
C ASN A 248 8.30 -10.18 -46.80
N ARG A 249 9.33 -9.33 -46.87
CA ARG A 249 10.44 -9.48 -47.84
C ARG A 249 11.79 -9.92 -47.25
N GLN A 250 11.83 -10.34 -45.98
CA GLN A 250 13.10 -10.75 -45.33
C GLN A 250 13.14 -12.19 -44.79
N LYS A 251 12.18 -13.05 -45.16
CA LYS A 251 12.19 -14.47 -44.77
C LYS A 251 11.95 -15.37 -45.98
N GLY A 252 12.96 -15.49 -46.83
CA GLY A 252 12.86 -16.30 -48.05
C GLY A 252 14.14 -16.37 -48.89
N ARG A 253 15.29 -16.72 -48.31
CA ARG A 253 16.39 -17.32 -49.07
C ARG A 253 17.32 -18.13 -48.15
N ARG A 254 17.10 -19.44 -48.11
CA ARG A 254 18.07 -20.44 -47.65
C ARG A 254 18.91 -20.91 -48.84
N ASP A 255 20.15 -21.29 -48.52
CA ASP A 255 21.02 -22.29 -49.16
C ASP A 255 21.86 -21.97 -50.42
N ARG A 256 23.18 -21.85 -50.16
CA ARG A 256 24.38 -22.38 -50.88
C ARG A 256 25.60 -21.75 -50.16
N GLY A 257 26.59 -22.40 -49.55
CA GLY A 257 27.21 -23.70 -49.70
C GLY A 257 28.70 -23.51 -50.09
N THR A 258 29.65 -23.92 -49.22
CA THR A 258 31.11 -24.22 -49.46
C THR A 258 32.04 -23.04 -49.91
N GLU A 259 33.34 -22.88 -49.59
CA GLU A 259 34.46 -23.66 -49.00
C GLU A 259 35.69 -22.73 -48.81
N LYS A 260 36.68 -23.14 -47.98
CA LYS A 260 38.17 -22.90 -48.02
C LYS A 260 38.74 -21.48 -47.79
N GLU A 261 39.67 -21.24 -46.86
CA GLU A 261 41.06 -21.72 -46.59
C GLU A 261 42.10 -20.63 -46.99
N VAL A 262 43.10 -20.48 -46.12
CA VAL A 262 44.29 -19.59 -46.10
C VAL A 262 44.14 -18.26 -45.35
#